data_AF-A0A936TX35-F1
#
_entry.id   AF-A0A936TX35-F1
#
_cell.length_a   1.000
_cell.length_b   1.000
_cell.length_c   1.000
_cell.angle_alpha   90.00
_cell.angle_beta   90.00
_cell.angle_gamma   90.00
#
_symmetry.space_group_name_H-M   'P 1'
#
loop_
_entity.id
_entity.type
_entity.pdbx_description
1 polymer ?
#
loop_
_entity_poly.entity_id
_entity_poly.type
_entity_poly.pdbx_seq_one_letter_code
_entity_poly.pdbx_strand_id
1 'polypeptide(L)'
;MSSPRGWLQAYGAPIRGRLSGLRNADGGNTVKHSRRSSARSGRPAKGFVLIALLAMLAVGGLYFFISNLSPEFLRNRAQQQTGDSLAQAREALIGYAIRFRDEQLAQGSGGLVYGYLPMPDLGTSRNNNAGCTEEGCEAANFAGNAANITVIGRFPWRSLGTGPLRDASGECLWYAVSGSHQRVQRTTPMNWDTLSQLDVVVASGTAALTSAIASAHDRPIAVIFSPGPALPGQNRAAAVSDSVTECGGNYDVLNYLDPVTSTQLAGITNYLAGSTNSASGDTSAASKSLTAGGLVSRRSDGALWSGTCPAGSADDCSVVSNDGGTTLTSTQLFQTLRGSSYFRTDINAMLERMTECLRDQIAAGGSFTPTALTGFTGPDDKAVGHVPSSTCYDDTTNPLGYFSHYVDQLFVIRPNTGSLGVTLDGGTAQSCAAGLIFAGQRGTKNPAPADGGESLVQLRTSAQVSATNAILNTNWPANYLEGSNLTAFTTSGALPGLAGPSQPAIQGRTPAASWCLAAGLRAATLPSRTSSAACLLAPVSPSRRRSWPPRPEQSSWRPTRRQAAR
;
A
#
# COMPACT_ATOMS: atom_id res chain seq x y z
N MET A 1 -53.59 2.54 31.79
CA MET A 1 -54.30 1.89 30.67
C MET A 1 -53.26 1.29 29.74
N SER A 2 -53.17 0.01 29.42
CA SER A 2 -53.83 -1.23 29.84
C SER A 2 -53.13 -2.32 29.02
N SER A 3 -52.66 -3.38 29.68
CA SER A 3 -52.38 -4.70 29.08
C SER A 3 -53.66 -5.27 28.43
N PRO A 4 -53.60 -6.28 27.54
CA PRO A 4 -53.56 -7.71 27.98
C PRO A 4 -52.67 -8.59 27.05
N ARG A 5 -52.08 -9.75 27.41
CA ARG A 5 -52.48 -11.00 28.11
C ARG A 5 -53.38 -11.98 27.32
N GLY A 6 -52.85 -13.19 27.09
CA GLY A 6 -53.57 -14.49 26.97
C GLY A 6 -53.61 -15.09 25.54
N TRP A 7 -53.49 -16.41 25.25
CA TRP A 7 -53.49 -17.67 26.03
C TRP A 7 -53.06 -18.87 25.13
N LEU A 8 -52.47 -19.94 25.75
CA LEU A 8 -52.58 -21.45 25.60
C LEU A 8 -52.64 -22.14 24.21
N GLN A 9 -52.32 -23.42 23.94
CA GLN A 9 -52.02 -24.70 24.64
C GLN A 9 -51.46 -25.69 23.55
N ALA A 10 -50.37 -26.45 23.74
CA ALA A 10 -50.23 -27.84 24.26
C ALA A 10 -50.84 -29.02 23.45
N TYR A 11 -49.99 -29.96 23.01
CA TYR A 11 -50.17 -31.43 22.80
C TYR A 11 -48.75 -32.04 22.93
N GLY A 12 -48.37 -32.96 23.84
CA GLY A 12 -48.77 -34.38 24.05
C GLY A 12 -47.88 -35.30 23.17
N ALA A 13 -47.15 -36.36 23.58
CA ALA A 13 -47.00 -37.16 24.80
C ALA A 13 -45.71 -38.04 24.70
N PRO A 14 -45.26 -38.74 25.77
CA PRO A 14 -44.04 -39.58 25.82
C PRO A 14 -44.32 -41.10 25.80
N ILE A 15 -43.30 -41.94 25.53
CA ILE A 15 -43.38 -43.41 25.69
C ILE A 15 -42.31 -43.91 26.67
N ARG A 16 -42.78 -44.48 27.79
CA ARG A 16 -42.04 -45.37 28.70
C ARG A 16 -42.68 -46.76 28.62
N GLY A 17 -41.86 -47.81 28.51
CA GLY A 17 -42.26 -49.20 28.68
C GLY A 17 -41.47 -49.84 29.83
N ARG A 18 -42.19 -50.48 30.75
CA ARG A 18 -41.75 -51.16 31.98
C ARG A 18 -42.28 -52.60 31.91
N LEU A 19 -41.54 -53.58 32.43
CA LEU A 19 -42.00 -54.86 33.08
C LEU A 19 -40.71 -55.64 33.46
N SER A 20 -40.35 -55.81 34.76
CA SER A 20 -40.75 -56.90 35.68
C SER A 20 -40.34 -58.29 35.14
N GLY A 21 -39.56 -59.18 35.77
CA GLY A 21 -39.14 -59.38 37.15
C GLY A 21 -39.42 -60.84 37.55
N LEU A 22 -38.41 -61.73 37.62
CA LEU A 22 -38.45 -63.07 38.26
C LEU A 22 -37.01 -63.41 38.70
N ARG A 23 -36.67 -63.36 39.99
CA ARG A 23 -36.79 -64.35 41.10
C ARG A 23 -35.66 -65.41 41.14
N ASN A 24 -35.00 -65.43 42.30
CA ASN A 24 -33.87 -66.26 42.76
C ASN A 24 -34.12 -67.78 42.76
N ALA A 25 -33.05 -68.59 42.73
CA ALA A 25 -32.76 -69.59 43.76
C ALA A 25 -31.39 -70.28 43.56
N ASP A 26 -30.73 -70.52 44.70
CA ASP A 26 -29.49 -71.23 44.94
C ASP A 26 -29.45 -72.70 44.48
N GLY A 27 -28.24 -73.26 44.43
CA GLY A 27 -28.04 -74.72 44.47
C GLY A 27 -26.66 -75.17 43.97
N GLY A 28 -25.77 -75.54 44.89
CA GLY A 28 -24.39 -75.92 44.62
C GLY A 28 -24.14 -77.38 44.21
N ASN A 29 -22.83 -77.63 44.10
CA ASN A 29 -22.06 -78.88 44.13
C ASN A 29 -21.82 -79.74 42.86
N THR A 30 -20.54 -79.67 42.43
CA THR A 30 -19.58 -80.74 42.10
C THR A 30 -19.95 -81.84 41.12
N VAL A 31 -19.13 -82.00 40.05
CA VAL A 31 -18.31 -83.21 39.77
C VAL A 31 -17.16 -82.83 38.80
N LYS A 32 -15.93 -83.28 39.12
CA LYS A 32 -14.75 -83.31 38.23
C LYS A 32 -14.93 -84.39 37.15
N HIS A 33 -14.67 -84.08 35.88
CA HIS A 33 -14.01 -85.03 34.98
C HIS A 33 -13.11 -84.32 33.97
N SER A 34 -11.84 -84.75 33.99
CA SER A 34 -10.80 -84.48 33.00
C SER A 34 -11.18 -85.07 31.63
N ARG A 35 -10.93 -84.32 30.55
CA ARG A 35 -10.41 -84.86 29.28
C ARG A 35 -9.73 -83.77 28.44
N ARG A 36 -8.62 -84.18 27.83
CA ARG A 36 -7.61 -83.38 27.15
C ARG A 36 -8.06 -82.87 25.77
N SER A 37 -7.45 -81.73 25.41
CA SER A 37 -6.90 -81.35 24.09
C SER A 37 -7.80 -81.29 22.85
N SER A 38 -7.90 -80.10 22.23
CA SER A 38 -7.25 -79.84 20.94
C SER A 38 -7.20 -78.33 20.66
N ALA A 39 -5.99 -77.76 20.65
CA ALA A 39 -5.73 -76.41 20.19
C ALA A 39 -5.75 -76.42 18.65
N ARG A 40 -6.69 -75.67 18.04
CA ARG A 40 -6.72 -75.48 16.59
C ARG A 40 -5.75 -74.36 16.23
N SER A 41 -4.61 -74.77 15.69
CA SER A 41 -3.55 -73.97 15.07
C SER A 41 -4.11 -72.79 14.24
N GLY A 42 -3.71 -71.58 14.64
CA GLY A 42 -3.75 -70.40 13.79
C GLY A 42 -2.71 -70.54 12.68
N ARG A 43 -3.10 -70.20 11.45
CA ARG A 43 -2.18 -70.07 10.32
C ARG A 43 -1.34 -68.80 10.52
N PRO A 44 0.01 -68.86 10.48
CA PRO A 44 0.84 -67.66 10.60
C PRO A 44 0.77 -66.83 9.32
N ALA A 45 0.28 -65.59 9.45
CA ALA A 45 0.31 -64.58 8.39
C ALA A 45 1.75 -64.08 8.20
N LYS A 46 2.48 -64.69 7.27
CA LYS A 46 3.84 -64.28 6.86
C LYS A 46 3.89 -62.93 6.09
N GLY A 47 2.78 -62.20 6.00
CA GLY A 47 2.69 -60.88 5.34
C GLY A 47 2.96 -59.66 6.25
N PHE A 48 2.83 -59.80 7.57
CA PHE A 48 2.95 -58.66 8.49
C PHE A 48 4.40 -58.25 8.81
N VAL A 49 5.35 -59.18 8.71
CA VAL A 49 6.76 -58.91 9.05
C VAL A 49 7.40 -57.93 8.06
N LEU A 50 7.12 -58.10 6.76
CA LEU A 50 7.65 -57.21 5.72
C LEU A 50 7.07 -55.78 5.86
N ILE A 51 5.77 -55.69 6.17
CA ILE A 51 5.07 -54.41 6.35
C ILE A 51 5.59 -53.70 7.60
N ALA A 52 5.78 -54.41 8.70
CA ALA A 52 6.34 -53.85 9.93
C ALA A 52 7.77 -53.35 9.73
N LEU A 53 8.59 -54.10 8.98
CA LEU A 53 9.97 -53.73 8.69
C LEU A 53 10.05 -52.52 7.75
N LEU A 54 9.21 -52.46 6.71
CA LEU A 54 9.06 -51.28 5.84
C LEU A 54 8.56 -50.05 6.60
N ALA A 55 7.58 -50.21 7.49
CA ALA A 55 7.09 -49.13 8.34
C ALA A 55 8.19 -48.61 9.27
N MET A 56 8.98 -49.50 9.87
CA MET A 56 10.09 -49.12 10.74
C MET A 56 11.21 -48.41 9.97
N LEU A 57 11.50 -48.84 8.74
CA LEU A 57 12.48 -48.20 7.85
C LEU A 57 12.00 -46.83 7.37
N ALA A 58 10.71 -46.69 7.05
CA ALA A 58 10.09 -45.42 6.68
C ALA A 58 10.09 -44.42 7.85
N VAL A 59 9.72 -44.87 9.05
CA VAL A 59 9.76 -44.03 10.27
C VAL A 59 11.21 -43.67 10.64
N GLY A 60 12.15 -44.61 10.55
CA GLY A 60 13.56 -44.35 10.80
C GLY A 60 14.19 -43.38 9.79
N GLY A 61 13.85 -43.52 8.50
CA GLY A 61 14.28 -42.60 7.45
C GLY A 61 13.68 -41.20 7.62
N LEU A 62 12.39 -41.10 7.97
CA LEU A 62 11.74 -39.81 8.23
C LEU A 62 12.31 -39.13 9.48
N TYR A 63 12.54 -39.89 10.56
CA TYR A 63 13.20 -39.38 11.76
C TYR A 63 14.60 -38.84 11.44
N PHE A 64 15.42 -39.62 10.72
CA PHE A 64 16.75 -39.19 10.31
C PHE A 64 16.69 -37.90 9.49
N PHE A 65 15.74 -37.78 8.56
CA PHE A 65 15.59 -36.56 7.75
C PHE A 65 15.16 -35.35 8.60
N ILE A 66 14.22 -35.53 9.53
CA ILE A 66 13.75 -34.46 10.43
C ILE A 66 14.85 -34.03 11.39
N SER A 67 15.64 -34.96 11.93
CA SER A 67 16.76 -34.65 12.82
C SER A 67 17.93 -33.97 12.11
N ASN A 68 18.02 -34.08 10.78
CA ASN A 68 19.05 -33.41 9.97
C ASN A 68 18.54 -32.12 9.27
N LEU A 69 17.29 -31.70 9.50
CA LEU A 69 16.83 -30.39 9.05
C LEU A 69 17.50 -29.30 9.87
N SER A 70 18.31 -28.47 9.22
CA SER A 70 18.98 -27.36 9.90
C SER A 70 17.94 -26.29 10.34
N PRO A 71 18.03 -25.75 11.56
CA PRO A 71 17.19 -24.63 12.01
C PRO A 71 17.24 -23.42 11.07
N GLU A 72 18.38 -23.20 10.43
CA GLU A 72 18.61 -22.16 9.43
C GLU A 72 17.73 -22.36 8.20
N PHE A 73 17.57 -23.59 7.73
CA PHE A 73 16.71 -23.90 6.59
C PHE A 73 15.25 -23.58 6.89
N LEU A 74 14.76 -23.96 8.07
CA LEU A 74 13.39 -23.66 8.49
C LEU A 74 13.15 -22.15 8.64
N ARG A 75 14.11 -21.42 9.23
CA ARG A 75 14.05 -19.95 9.35
C ARG A 75 14.04 -19.26 7.99
N ASN A 76 14.92 -19.68 7.08
CA ASN A 76 14.97 -19.12 5.73
C ASN A 76 13.68 -19.37 4.97
N ARG A 77 13.10 -20.58 5.07
CA ARG A 77 11.81 -20.90 4.46
C ARG A 77 10.68 -20.03 5.03
N ALA A 78 10.64 -19.85 6.35
CA ALA A 78 9.67 -18.98 7.00
C ALA A 78 9.82 -17.51 6.54
N GLN A 79 11.05 -17.00 6.47
CA GLN A 79 11.33 -15.66 5.97
C GLN A 79 10.92 -15.49 4.51
N GLN A 80 11.15 -16.49 3.65
CA GLN A 80 10.69 -16.49 2.26
C GLN A 80 9.17 -16.42 2.18
N GLN A 81 8.45 -17.30 2.88
CA GLN A 81 6.99 -17.32 2.88
C GLN A 81 6.38 -15.98 3.35
N THR A 82 6.91 -15.42 4.44
CA THR A 82 6.49 -14.10 4.91
C THR A 82 6.84 -13.01 3.90
N GLY A 83 8.03 -13.06 3.31
CA GLY A 83 8.48 -12.12 2.28
C GLY A 83 7.59 -12.12 1.04
N ASP A 84 7.19 -13.30 0.55
CA ASP A 84 6.29 -13.44 -0.60
C ASP A 84 4.91 -12.82 -0.30
N SER A 85 4.37 -13.07 0.89
CA SER A 85 3.08 -12.50 1.32
C SER A 85 3.14 -10.99 1.46
N LEU A 86 4.22 -10.47 2.06
CA LEU A 86 4.46 -9.03 2.18
C LEU A 86 4.63 -8.36 0.81
N ALA A 87 5.35 -9.01 -0.12
CA ALA A 87 5.50 -8.52 -1.49
C ALA A 87 4.14 -8.47 -2.21
N GLN A 88 3.36 -9.55 -2.15
CA GLN A 88 2.01 -9.58 -2.75
C GLN A 88 1.09 -8.49 -2.16
N ALA A 89 1.16 -8.24 -0.85
CA ALA A 89 0.41 -7.18 -0.20
C ALA A 89 0.81 -5.78 -0.71
N ARG A 90 2.12 -5.51 -0.83
CA ARG A 90 2.63 -4.25 -1.38
C ARG A 90 2.14 -4.05 -2.83
N GLU A 91 2.26 -5.07 -3.68
CA GLU A 91 1.82 -4.98 -5.08
C GLU A 91 0.32 -4.74 -5.20
N ALA A 92 -0.49 -5.32 -4.32
CA ALA A 92 -1.93 -5.07 -4.30
C ALA A 92 -2.27 -3.62 -3.94
N LEU A 93 -1.54 -2.99 -3.01
CA LEU A 93 -1.69 -1.56 -2.70
C LEU A 93 -1.31 -0.66 -3.88
N ILE A 94 -0.23 -1.00 -4.59
CA ILE A 94 0.18 -0.28 -5.81
C ILE A 94 -0.89 -0.44 -6.89
N GLY A 95 -1.39 -1.65 -7.12
CA GLY A 95 -2.46 -1.95 -8.08
C GLY A 95 -3.75 -1.19 -7.78
N TYR A 96 -4.13 -1.10 -6.51
CA TYR A 96 -5.23 -0.26 -6.06
C TYR A 96 -5.00 1.22 -6.43
N ALA A 97 -3.84 1.77 -6.08
CA ALA A 97 -3.55 3.18 -6.29
C ALA A 97 -3.56 3.58 -7.77
N ILE A 98 -3.15 2.66 -8.67
CA ILE A 98 -3.21 2.85 -10.13
C ILE A 98 -4.64 2.90 -10.65
N ARG A 99 -5.59 2.20 -10.02
CA ARG A 99 -6.99 2.14 -10.47
C ARG A 99 -7.91 3.12 -9.75
N PHE A 100 -7.49 3.62 -8.59
CA PHE A 100 -8.29 4.41 -7.69
C PHE A 100 -9.10 5.51 -8.39
N ARG A 101 -8.41 6.39 -9.12
CA ARG A 101 -9.04 7.55 -9.76
C ARG A 101 -10.12 7.13 -10.77
N ASP A 102 -9.83 6.13 -11.60
CA ASP A 102 -10.74 5.68 -12.66
C ASP A 102 -11.98 4.99 -12.08
N GLU A 103 -11.79 4.21 -11.02
CA GLU A 103 -12.91 3.58 -10.30
C GLU A 103 -13.82 4.61 -9.63
N GLN A 104 -13.23 5.66 -9.03
CA GLN A 104 -14.03 6.73 -8.45
C GLN A 104 -14.81 7.51 -9.52
N LEU A 105 -14.19 7.80 -10.66
CA LEU A 105 -14.88 8.45 -11.78
C LEU A 105 -16.03 7.57 -12.30
N ALA A 106 -15.81 6.27 -12.45
CA ALA A 106 -16.85 5.31 -12.88
C ALA A 106 -18.02 5.24 -11.88
N GLN A 107 -17.78 5.52 -10.60
CA GLN A 107 -18.78 5.59 -9.54
C GLN A 107 -19.42 7.00 -9.42
N GLY A 108 -19.12 7.92 -10.32
CA GLY A 108 -19.68 9.28 -10.34
C GLY A 108 -18.98 10.26 -9.39
N SER A 109 -17.86 9.87 -8.78
CA SER A 109 -17.02 10.75 -7.94
C SER A 109 -15.87 11.33 -8.76
N GLY A 110 -16.14 12.44 -9.45
CA GLY A 110 -15.12 13.21 -10.18
C GLY A 110 -14.22 14.05 -9.27
N GLY A 111 -13.16 14.63 -9.83
CA GLY A 111 -12.27 15.56 -9.11
C GLY A 111 -11.22 14.91 -8.21
N LEU A 112 -11.05 13.58 -8.30
CA LEU A 112 -10.06 12.84 -7.53
C LEU A 112 -8.86 12.50 -8.38
N VAL A 113 -7.69 12.50 -7.75
CA VAL A 113 -6.40 12.19 -8.38
C VAL A 113 -5.85 10.85 -7.87
N TYR A 114 -4.83 10.33 -8.56
CA TYR A 114 -4.06 9.18 -8.10
C TYR A 114 -3.21 9.52 -6.87
N GLY A 115 -2.78 8.49 -6.12
CA GLY A 115 -1.86 8.65 -4.97
C GLY A 115 -2.48 8.24 -3.63
N TYR A 116 -3.80 8.05 -3.58
CA TYR A 116 -4.48 7.56 -2.38
C TYR A 116 -4.46 6.03 -2.27
N LEU A 117 -4.39 5.56 -1.03
CA LEU A 117 -4.36 4.16 -0.63
C LEU A 117 -5.64 3.75 0.10
N PRO A 118 -6.00 2.45 0.08
CA PRO A 118 -7.18 1.96 0.77
C PRO A 118 -7.00 2.10 2.29
N MET A 119 -8.10 2.05 3.02
CA MET A 119 -8.02 1.97 4.48
C MET A 119 -7.71 0.54 4.92
N PRO A 120 -7.07 0.34 6.09
CA PRO A 120 -7.03 -0.99 6.69
C PRO A 120 -8.42 -1.49 7.07
N ASP A 121 -8.52 -2.79 7.27
CA ASP A 121 -9.68 -3.43 7.90
C ASP A 121 -9.63 -3.21 9.41
N LEU A 122 -10.68 -2.57 9.94
CA LEU A 122 -10.84 -2.24 11.36
C LEU A 122 -11.79 -3.18 12.10
N GLY A 123 -12.27 -4.24 11.42
CA GLY A 123 -13.25 -5.19 11.92
C GLY A 123 -14.67 -4.82 11.56
N THR A 124 -15.55 -5.81 11.50
CA THR A 124 -16.94 -5.64 11.05
C THR A 124 -17.75 -4.72 11.95
N SER A 125 -17.42 -4.61 13.24
CA SER A 125 -18.07 -3.67 14.16
C SER A 125 -17.71 -2.21 13.90
N ARG A 126 -16.56 -1.95 13.27
CA ARG A 126 -16.04 -0.62 12.94
C ARG A 126 -16.03 -0.32 11.45
N ASN A 127 -16.44 -1.27 10.62
CA ASN A 127 -16.51 -1.12 9.19
C ASN A 127 -17.92 -0.71 8.76
N ASN A 128 -18.04 0.51 8.22
CA ASN A 128 -19.27 1.03 7.64
C ASN A 128 -19.19 1.24 6.12
N ASN A 129 -18.26 0.55 5.46
CA ASN A 129 -18.15 0.56 4.01
C ASN A 129 -19.33 -0.21 3.41
N ALA A 130 -20.34 0.50 2.91
CA ALA A 130 -21.55 -0.08 2.35
C ALA A 130 -21.29 -1.05 1.18
N GLY A 131 -20.15 -0.92 0.49
CA GLY A 131 -19.77 -1.84 -0.60
C GLY A 131 -19.10 -3.14 -0.13
N CYS A 132 -18.64 -3.20 1.13
CA CYS A 132 -17.92 -4.34 1.69
C CYS A 132 -17.89 -4.23 3.23
N THR A 133 -18.71 -4.99 3.94
CA THR A 133 -18.83 -4.91 5.42
C THR A 133 -18.25 -6.12 6.16
N GLU A 134 -17.72 -7.12 5.44
CA GLU A 134 -17.19 -8.36 5.99
C GLU A 134 -15.72 -8.22 6.46
N GLU A 135 -15.21 -9.26 7.12
CA GLU A 135 -13.78 -9.38 7.41
C GLU A 135 -12.94 -9.28 6.13
N GLY A 136 -11.82 -8.54 6.20
CA GLY A 136 -10.93 -8.26 5.10
C GLY A 136 -11.33 -7.07 4.24
N CYS A 137 -12.43 -6.38 4.55
CA CYS A 137 -12.84 -5.18 3.82
C CYS A 137 -12.13 -3.93 4.36
N GLU A 138 -11.72 -3.02 3.49
CA GLU A 138 -11.26 -1.70 3.92
C GLU A 138 -12.36 -0.93 4.65
N ALA A 139 -11.98 -0.22 5.70
CA ALA A 139 -12.90 0.66 6.41
C ALA A 139 -13.28 1.89 5.57
N ALA A 140 -14.49 2.42 5.81
CA ALA A 140 -14.86 3.75 5.35
C ALA A 140 -14.69 4.78 6.48
N ASN A 141 -15.59 5.75 6.60
CA ASN A 141 -15.51 6.78 7.63
C ASN A 141 -15.83 6.22 9.02
N PHE A 142 -14.91 6.28 9.97
CA PHE A 142 -15.17 5.87 11.36
C PHE A 142 -15.06 7.05 12.33
N ALA A 143 -15.59 6.87 13.54
CA ALA A 143 -15.52 7.89 14.58
C ALA A 143 -14.06 8.23 14.94
N GLY A 144 -13.70 9.51 14.83
CA GLY A 144 -12.32 9.97 15.03
C GLY A 144 -11.43 9.91 13.78
N ASN A 145 -11.95 9.52 12.61
CA ASN A 145 -11.24 9.69 11.35
C ASN A 145 -11.30 11.15 10.88
N ALA A 146 -10.17 11.68 10.40
CA ALA A 146 -10.02 13.01 9.82
C ALA A 146 -8.82 13.02 8.86
N ALA A 147 -8.64 14.12 8.12
CA ALA A 147 -7.43 14.29 7.31
C ALA A 147 -6.19 14.23 8.22
N ASN A 148 -5.09 13.66 7.71
CA ASN A 148 -3.84 13.48 8.47
C ASN A 148 -3.90 12.52 9.68
N ILE A 149 -4.98 11.75 9.83
CA ILE A 149 -5.03 10.66 10.79
C ILE A 149 -4.41 9.40 10.16
N THR A 150 -3.27 8.95 10.70
CA THR A 150 -2.71 7.63 10.37
C THR A 150 -3.61 6.55 10.96
N VAL A 151 -3.82 5.48 10.20
CA VAL A 151 -4.63 4.35 10.62
C VAL A 151 -3.87 3.04 10.43
N ILE A 152 -3.96 2.16 11.42
CA ILE A 152 -3.37 0.84 11.47
C ILE A 152 -4.50 -0.16 11.75
N GLY A 153 -4.54 -1.22 10.95
CA GLY A 153 -5.49 -2.32 11.13
C GLY A 153 -5.04 -3.54 10.31
N ARG A 154 -5.93 -4.50 10.09
CA ARG A 154 -5.60 -5.66 9.26
C ARG A 154 -5.49 -5.26 7.79
N PHE A 155 -4.68 -6.02 7.04
CA PHE A 155 -4.60 -5.84 5.60
C PHE A 155 -5.97 -6.11 4.95
N PRO A 156 -6.51 -5.19 4.13
CA PRO A 156 -7.88 -5.27 3.60
C PRO A 156 -7.93 -6.21 2.38
N TRP A 157 -7.58 -7.47 2.60
CA TRP A 157 -7.37 -8.49 1.56
C TRP A 157 -8.59 -8.76 0.68
N ARG A 158 -9.81 -8.55 1.20
CA ARG A 158 -11.05 -8.77 0.46
C ARG A 158 -11.31 -7.61 -0.49
N SER A 159 -11.15 -6.38 -0.02
CA SER A 159 -11.23 -5.18 -0.86
C SER A 159 -10.16 -5.18 -1.94
N LEU A 160 -8.98 -5.72 -1.64
CA LEU A 160 -7.87 -5.82 -2.59
C LEU A 160 -7.88 -7.08 -3.45
N GLY A 161 -8.77 -8.04 -3.18
CA GLY A 161 -8.89 -9.28 -3.96
C GLY A 161 -7.68 -10.21 -3.88
N THR A 162 -6.85 -10.11 -2.83
CA THR A 162 -5.64 -10.95 -2.67
C THR A 162 -5.91 -12.30 -2.02
N GLY A 163 -7.06 -12.44 -1.34
CA GLY A 163 -7.26 -13.47 -0.33
C GLY A 163 -6.45 -13.18 0.95
N PRO A 164 -6.75 -13.86 2.08
CA PRO A 164 -6.13 -13.59 3.37
C PRO A 164 -4.64 -13.99 3.36
N LEU A 165 -3.77 -13.01 3.14
CA LEU A 165 -2.31 -13.18 3.15
C LEU A 165 -1.82 -13.39 4.59
N ARG A 166 -0.91 -14.35 4.77
CA ARG A 166 -0.43 -14.77 6.09
C ARG A 166 1.08 -14.87 6.14
N ASP A 167 1.65 -14.53 7.28
CA ASP A 167 3.04 -14.82 7.56
C ASP A 167 3.29 -16.31 7.83
N ALA A 168 4.56 -16.68 8.01
CA ALA A 168 4.95 -18.06 8.29
C ALA A 168 4.44 -18.61 9.65
N SER A 169 3.94 -17.75 10.53
CA SER A 169 3.30 -18.15 11.81
C SER A 169 1.79 -18.38 11.64
N GLY A 170 1.24 -18.14 10.45
CA GLY A 170 -0.18 -18.28 10.15
C GLY A 170 -1.01 -17.04 10.46
N GLU A 171 -0.38 -15.95 10.87
CA GLU A 171 -1.04 -14.70 11.22
C GLU A 171 -1.33 -13.85 9.99
N CYS A 172 -2.49 -13.21 9.95
CA CYS A 172 -2.80 -12.27 8.88
C CYS A 172 -1.93 -11.00 8.99
N LEU A 173 -1.64 -10.42 7.82
CA LEU A 173 -0.85 -9.19 7.76
C LEU A 173 -1.60 -7.99 8.34
N TRP A 174 -0.85 -7.09 8.95
CA TRP A 174 -1.32 -5.78 9.40
C TRP A 174 -0.83 -4.68 8.47
N TYR A 175 -1.52 -3.55 8.48
CA TYR A 175 -1.33 -2.49 7.52
C TYR A 175 -1.51 -1.13 8.18
N ALA A 176 -0.48 -0.29 8.11
CA ALA A 176 -0.52 1.12 8.45
C ALA A 176 -0.55 1.96 7.18
N VAL A 177 -1.50 2.90 7.11
CA VAL A 177 -1.58 3.92 6.06
C VAL A 177 -1.32 5.30 6.64
N SER A 178 -0.45 6.07 6.00
CA SER A 178 -0.20 7.47 6.37
C SER A 178 -1.47 8.29 6.22
N GLY A 179 -1.77 9.15 7.20
CA GLY A 179 -2.95 10.00 7.16
C GLY A 179 -2.98 10.97 5.97
N SER A 180 -1.81 11.32 5.42
CA SER A 180 -1.70 12.10 4.19
C SER A 180 -2.08 11.34 2.91
N HIS A 181 -2.16 10.01 2.95
CA HIS A 181 -2.37 9.15 1.77
C HIS A 181 -3.62 8.27 1.85
N GLN A 182 -4.44 8.36 2.91
CA GLN A 182 -5.69 7.59 2.97
C GLN A 182 -6.77 8.09 1.99
N ARG A 183 -7.53 7.17 1.39
CA ARG A 183 -8.59 7.50 0.42
C ARG A 183 -9.85 8.15 1.00
N VAL A 184 -10.09 8.02 2.32
CA VAL A 184 -11.37 8.38 2.94
C VAL A 184 -11.36 9.85 3.35
N GLN A 185 -10.49 10.21 4.29
CA GLN A 185 -10.29 11.60 4.72
C GLN A 185 -9.03 12.17 4.06
N ARG A 186 -9.20 12.61 2.83
CA ARG A 186 -8.11 12.94 1.91
C ARG A 186 -7.44 14.26 2.27
N THR A 187 -6.12 14.25 2.36
CA THR A 187 -5.30 15.47 2.40
C THR A 187 -5.06 15.99 0.98
N THR A 188 -4.99 17.31 0.84
CA THR A 188 -4.66 18.03 -0.41
C THR A 188 -3.48 18.99 -0.15
N PRO A 189 -2.58 19.20 -1.12
CA PRO A 189 -2.50 18.55 -2.43
C PRO A 189 -2.04 17.08 -2.34
N MET A 190 -2.43 16.30 -3.36
CA MET A 190 -1.97 14.92 -3.58
C MET A 190 -1.20 14.85 -4.90
N ASN A 191 0.12 14.72 -4.79
CA ASN A 191 1.08 14.61 -5.88
C ASN A 191 2.36 13.94 -5.35
N TRP A 192 3.40 13.84 -6.18
CA TRP A 192 4.69 13.27 -5.78
C TRP A 192 5.48 14.10 -4.76
N ASP A 193 5.01 15.29 -4.41
CA ASP A 193 5.56 16.11 -3.31
C ASP A 193 4.84 15.89 -1.98
N THR A 194 3.71 15.19 -1.96
CA THR A 194 2.95 14.90 -0.74
C THR A 194 3.78 14.00 0.17
N LEU A 195 4.14 14.56 1.33
CA LEU A 195 4.95 13.86 2.32
C LEU A 195 4.13 12.86 3.13
N SER A 196 4.77 11.78 3.54
CA SER A 196 4.22 10.85 4.51
C SER A 196 4.41 11.34 5.96
N GLN A 197 3.55 10.84 6.84
CA GLN A 197 3.55 11.04 8.29
C GLN A 197 4.10 9.83 9.05
N LEU A 198 4.75 8.89 8.37
CA LEU A 198 5.40 7.73 8.99
C LEU A 198 6.92 7.85 8.91
N ASP A 199 7.60 7.19 9.83
CA ASP A 199 9.05 7.04 9.86
C ASP A 199 9.40 5.58 10.18
N VAL A 200 10.51 5.07 9.64
CA VAL A 200 10.99 3.72 9.94
C VAL A 200 12.23 3.85 10.78
N VAL A 201 12.22 3.21 11.95
CA VAL A 201 13.35 3.22 12.87
C VAL A 201 13.90 1.81 13.08
N VAL A 202 15.21 1.75 13.29
CA VAL A 202 15.97 0.51 13.41
C VAL A 202 16.83 0.51 14.68
N ALA A 203 17.06 -0.69 15.19
CA ALA A 203 17.98 -0.93 16.29
C ALA A 203 19.43 -0.93 15.79
N SER A 204 20.34 -0.31 16.55
CA SER A 204 21.73 -0.04 16.15
C SER A 204 22.77 -0.38 17.23
N GLY A 205 22.38 -1.17 18.24
CA GLY A 205 23.22 -1.48 19.40
C GLY A 205 23.26 -0.37 20.46
N THR A 206 22.38 0.63 20.35
CA THR A 206 22.23 1.71 21.33
C THR A 206 20.88 1.63 22.05
N ALA A 207 20.69 2.39 23.12
CA ALA A 207 19.44 2.40 23.88
C ALA A 207 18.27 3.08 23.14
N ALA A 208 18.54 3.76 22.01
CA ALA A 208 17.54 4.44 21.19
C ALA A 208 17.44 3.78 19.81
N LEU A 209 16.23 3.81 19.24
CA LEU A 209 16.05 3.48 17.83
C LEU A 209 16.40 4.70 16.98
N THR A 210 17.01 4.45 15.83
CA THR A 210 17.44 5.50 14.89
C THR A 210 16.63 5.43 13.62
N SER A 211 16.24 6.59 13.08
CA SER A 211 15.57 6.68 11.79
C SER A 211 16.44 6.07 10.69
N ALA A 212 15.84 5.23 9.86
CA ALA A 212 16.47 4.52 8.75
C ALA A 212 16.25 5.22 7.40
N ILE A 213 15.52 6.33 7.38
CA ILE A 213 15.26 7.11 6.17
C ILE A 213 16.31 8.20 5.97
N ALA A 214 16.71 8.42 4.72
CA ALA A 214 17.69 9.45 4.37
C ALA A 214 17.02 10.81 4.12
N SER A 215 15.78 10.82 3.61
CA SER A 215 15.02 12.03 3.32
C SER A 215 13.54 11.90 3.69
N ALA A 216 12.82 13.03 3.73
CA ALA A 216 11.38 13.03 4.00
C ALA A 216 10.55 12.34 2.90
N HIS A 217 11.05 12.23 1.66
CA HIS A 217 10.37 11.50 0.58
C HIS A 217 10.57 9.99 0.64
N ASP A 218 11.58 9.54 1.40
CA ASP A 218 11.80 8.11 1.68
C ASP A 218 10.89 7.60 2.79
N ARG A 219 10.15 8.51 3.45
CA ARG A 219 9.14 8.14 4.44
C ARG A 219 8.11 7.22 3.80
N PRO A 220 7.82 6.07 4.42
CA PRO A 220 6.83 5.16 3.86
C PRO A 220 5.45 5.79 3.93
N ILE A 221 4.70 5.81 2.85
CA ILE A 221 3.28 6.17 2.85
C ILE A 221 2.41 5.04 3.42
N ALA A 222 2.99 3.84 3.48
CA ALA A 222 2.37 2.64 4.01
C ALA A 222 3.42 1.68 4.58
N VAL A 223 3.06 0.97 5.65
CA VAL A 223 3.86 -0.14 6.19
C VAL A 223 2.95 -1.35 6.34
N ILE A 224 3.35 -2.48 5.77
CA ILE A 224 2.67 -3.78 5.91
C ILE A 224 3.50 -4.61 6.87
N PHE A 225 2.89 -5.10 7.93
CA PHE A 225 3.53 -5.86 8.99
C PHE A 225 3.15 -7.34 8.94
N SER A 226 4.13 -8.18 9.24
CA SER A 226 3.93 -9.56 9.67
C SER A 226 4.14 -9.60 11.20
N PRO A 227 3.08 -9.85 11.99
CA PRO A 227 3.14 -9.77 13.46
C PRO A 227 3.88 -10.95 14.11
N GLY A 228 4.22 -11.99 13.33
CA GLY A 228 4.99 -13.12 13.85
C GLY A 228 4.28 -13.90 14.96
N PRO A 229 5.01 -14.79 15.67
CA PRO A 229 4.45 -15.51 16.81
C PRO A 229 4.18 -14.55 17.97
N ALA A 230 3.12 -14.81 18.73
CA ALA A 230 2.76 -13.97 19.86
C ALA A 230 3.87 -13.88 20.92
N LEU A 231 4.25 -12.66 21.29
CA LEU A 231 5.15 -12.41 22.42
C LEU A 231 4.39 -12.38 23.75
N PRO A 232 5.07 -12.62 24.90
CA PRO A 232 4.43 -12.56 26.20
C PRO A 232 3.69 -11.23 26.44
N GLY A 233 2.45 -11.34 26.92
CA GLY A 233 1.58 -10.19 27.18
C GLY A 233 0.62 -9.83 26.04
N GLN A 234 0.83 -10.38 24.83
CA GLN A 234 -0.11 -10.20 23.72
C GLN A 234 -1.37 -11.07 23.90
N ASN A 235 -2.55 -10.46 23.88
CA ASN A 235 -3.83 -11.18 23.97
C ASN A 235 -4.52 -11.26 22.60
N ARG A 236 -4.24 -12.33 21.85
CA ARG A 236 -4.84 -12.59 20.53
C ARG A 236 -6.15 -13.40 20.59
N ALA A 237 -6.91 -13.29 21.69
CA ALA A 237 -8.20 -13.98 21.82
C ALA A 237 -9.22 -13.48 20.78
N ALA A 238 -10.11 -14.37 20.35
CA ALA A 238 -11.14 -14.07 19.35
C ALA A 238 -12.05 -12.92 19.80
N ALA A 239 -12.25 -11.94 18.93
CA ALA A 239 -13.20 -10.86 19.14
C ALA A 239 -14.63 -11.41 19.19
N VAL A 240 -15.43 -10.87 20.10
CA VAL A 240 -16.86 -11.24 20.23
C VAL A 240 -17.77 -10.37 19.36
N SER A 241 -17.30 -9.18 18.99
CA SER A 241 -18.03 -8.16 18.23
C SER A 241 -17.75 -8.19 16.73
N ASP A 242 -16.70 -8.89 16.31
CA ASP A 242 -16.19 -8.84 14.95
C ASP A 242 -16.16 -10.21 14.30
N SER A 243 -16.41 -10.25 12.98
CA SER A 243 -16.14 -11.45 12.18
C SER A 243 -14.63 -11.66 12.07
N VAL A 244 -14.20 -12.84 12.51
CA VAL A 244 -12.80 -13.27 12.51
C VAL A 244 -12.65 -14.71 12.01
N THR A 245 -13.50 -15.07 11.03
CA THR A 245 -13.58 -16.39 10.42
C THR A 245 -12.29 -16.83 9.74
N GLU A 246 -11.59 -15.91 9.08
CA GLU A 246 -10.35 -16.18 8.39
C GLU A 246 -9.17 -15.92 9.32
N CYS A 247 -9.02 -14.69 9.79
CA CYS A 247 -7.79 -14.27 10.46
C CYS A 247 -7.79 -14.53 11.96
N GLY A 248 -8.91 -14.97 12.56
CA GLY A 248 -9.00 -15.28 13.99
C GLY A 248 -8.77 -14.05 14.89
N GLY A 249 -8.66 -14.29 16.20
CA GLY A 249 -8.26 -13.29 17.20
C GLY A 249 -9.06 -11.99 17.18
N ASN A 250 -8.42 -10.82 17.37
CA ASN A 250 -9.10 -9.53 17.48
C ASN A 250 -8.45 -8.43 16.64
N TYR A 251 -9.04 -7.23 16.65
CA TYR A 251 -8.62 -6.06 15.87
C TYR A 251 -7.86 -5.00 16.68
N ASP A 252 -7.43 -5.30 17.91
CA ASP A 252 -6.56 -4.40 18.69
C ASP A 252 -5.12 -4.53 18.26
N VAL A 253 -4.57 -3.47 17.65
CA VAL A 253 -3.22 -3.44 17.08
C VAL A 253 -2.17 -3.79 18.14
N LEU A 254 -2.36 -3.34 19.38
CA LEU A 254 -1.44 -3.59 20.51
C LEU A 254 -1.29 -5.09 20.84
N ASN A 255 -2.30 -5.91 20.52
CA ASN A 255 -2.26 -7.35 20.78
C ASN A 255 -1.45 -8.13 19.74
N TYR A 256 -0.95 -7.46 18.70
CA TYR A 256 -0.25 -8.11 17.59
C TYR A 256 1.07 -7.44 17.29
N LEU A 257 1.10 -6.11 17.20
CA LEU A 257 2.27 -5.34 16.85
C LEU A 257 2.97 -4.81 18.09
N ASP A 258 4.28 -4.99 18.09
CA ASP A 258 5.19 -4.76 19.19
C ASP A 258 5.56 -3.28 19.39
N PRO A 259 6.01 -2.92 20.60
CA PRO A 259 6.11 -3.76 21.79
C PRO A 259 4.82 -3.80 22.59
N VAL A 260 4.61 -4.80 23.44
CA VAL A 260 3.48 -4.76 24.40
C VAL A 260 3.61 -3.59 25.38
N THR A 261 4.84 -3.29 25.82
CA THR A 261 5.14 -2.14 26.67
C THR A 261 6.08 -1.18 25.95
N SER A 262 5.65 0.07 25.74
CA SER A 262 6.41 1.05 24.94
C SER A 262 7.87 1.23 25.37
N THR A 263 8.18 1.12 26.66
CA THR A 263 9.55 1.22 27.17
C THR A 263 10.48 0.13 26.64
N GLN A 264 9.96 -1.01 26.17
CA GLN A 264 10.76 -2.10 25.60
C GLN A 264 11.43 -1.73 24.28
N LEU A 265 10.85 -0.78 23.52
CA LEU A 265 11.43 -0.20 22.30
C LEU A 265 11.68 1.30 22.47
N ALA A 266 12.18 1.71 23.64
CA ALA A 266 12.57 3.09 23.93
C ALA A 266 11.46 4.13 23.69
N GLY A 267 10.19 3.75 23.93
CA GLY A 267 9.03 4.60 23.73
C GLY A 267 8.41 4.51 22.33
N ILE A 268 9.04 3.79 21.39
CA ILE A 268 8.50 3.54 20.06
C ILE A 268 7.50 2.38 20.11
N THR A 269 6.44 2.49 19.32
CA THR A 269 5.39 1.48 19.23
C THR A 269 4.88 1.31 17.81
N ASN A 270 4.53 0.09 17.41
CA ASN A 270 3.88 -0.19 16.13
C ASN A 270 2.34 -0.05 16.17
N TYR A 271 1.80 0.58 17.21
CA TYR A 271 0.38 0.89 17.40
C TYR A 271 0.17 2.35 17.82
N LEU A 272 -1.07 2.84 17.77
CA LEU A 272 -1.44 4.21 18.09
C LEU A 272 -2.29 4.24 19.38
N ALA A 273 -1.62 4.44 20.51
CA ALA A 273 -2.25 4.46 21.84
C ALA A 273 -3.32 5.55 21.97
N GLY A 274 -4.30 5.33 22.87
CA GLY A 274 -5.33 6.32 23.20
C GLY A 274 -6.50 6.38 22.21
N SER A 275 -6.56 5.45 21.25
CA SER A 275 -7.68 5.27 20.33
C SER A 275 -8.33 3.89 20.49
N THR A 276 -9.55 3.72 19.98
CA THR A 276 -10.19 2.41 19.92
C THR A 276 -9.29 1.41 19.19
N ASN A 277 -9.03 0.27 19.83
CA ASN A 277 -8.17 -0.81 19.32
C ASN A 277 -6.75 -0.36 18.94
N SER A 278 -6.26 0.73 19.54
CA SER A 278 -4.93 1.27 19.28
C SER A 278 -4.64 1.55 17.78
N ALA A 279 -5.70 1.88 17.03
CA ALA A 279 -5.70 1.81 15.57
C ALA A 279 -5.47 3.15 14.86
N SER A 280 -5.63 4.29 15.51
CA SER A 280 -5.58 5.59 14.81
C SER A 280 -5.05 6.73 15.65
N GLY A 281 -4.45 7.73 15.01
CA GLY A 281 -3.93 8.92 15.68
C GLY A 281 -3.45 9.99 14.70
N ASP A 282 -3.44 11.24 15.15
CA ASP A 282 -2.89 12.37 14.40
C ASP A 282 -1.36 12.31 14.41
N THR A 283 -0.78 12.30 13.23
CA THR A 283 0.66 12.19 12.98
C THR A 283 1.18 13.37 12.13
N SER A 284 0.37 14.42 11.99
CA SER A 284 0.70 15.62 11.22
C SER A 284 1.79 16.47 11.87
N ALA A 285 1.76 16.62 13.19
CA ALA A 285 2.72 17.42 13.94
C ALA A 285 4.06 16.69 14.16
N ALA A 286 4.01 15.38 14.34
CA ALA A 286 5.17 14.53 14.52
C ALA A 286 4.92 13.18 13.82
N SER A 287 5.86 12.80 12.96
CA SER A 287 5.75 11.55 12.21
C SER A 287 5.80 10.35 13.14
N LYS A 288 4.97 9.36 12.86
CA LYS A 288 4.91 8.11 13.62
C LYS A 288 6.08 7.22 13.24
N SER A 289 7.05 7.12 14.14
CA SER A 289 8.11 6.11 14.06
C SER A 289 7.55 4.71 14.29
N LEU A 290 7.92 3.79 13.41
CA LEU A 290 7.53 2.38 13.39
C LEU A 290 8.78 1.53 13.15
N THR A 291 8.81 0.30 13.65
CA THR A 291 9.86 -0.66 13.34
C THR A 291 9.30 -1.85 12.59
N ALA A 292 9.90 -2.17 11.45
CA ALA A 292 9.50 -3.29 10.58
C ALA A 292 10.70 -4.21 10.27
N GLY A 293 11.75 -4.13 11.09
CA GLY A 293 13.03 -4.82 10.89
C GLY A 293 13.04 -6.29 11.30
N GLY A 294 11.93 -6.83 11.81
CA GLY A 294 11.86 -8.18 12.35
C GLY A 294 12.31 -8.23 13.80
N LEU A 295 13.16 -9.20 14.12
CA LEU A 295 13.61 -9.47 15.48
C LEU A 295 14.40 -8.28 16.05
N VAL A 296 13.98 -7.76 17.19
CA VAL A 296 14.73 -6.81 18.01
C VAL A 296 14.91 -7.39 19.40
N SER A 297 16.14 -7.42 19.87
CA SER A 297 16.46 -7.84 21.22
C SER A 297 16.98 -6.68 22.07
N ARG A 298 16.60 -6.67 23.34
CA ARG A 298 17.04 -5.71 24.34
C ARG A 298 17.92 -6.39 25.38
N ARG A 299 19.08 -5.80 25.62
CA ARG A 299 20.02 -6.17 26.68
C ARG A 299 19.69 -5.45 27.99
N SER A 300 20.11 -5.95 29.17
CA SER A 300 19.83 -5.29 30.46
C SER A 300 20.38 -3.87 30.59
N ASP A 301 21.46 -3.53 29.88
CA ASP A 301 22.00 -2.17 29.79
C ASP A 301 21.08 -1.21 29.00
N GLY A 302 20.00 -1.74 28.43
CA GLY A 302 19.01 -1.00 27.66
C GLY A 302 19.27 -0.97 26.15
N ALA A 303 20.42 -1.46 25.68
CA ALA A 303 20.78 -1.45 24.27
C ALA A 303 19.86 -2.34 23.43
N LEU A 304 19.46 -1.85 22.26
CA LEU A 304 18.60 -2.51 21.30
C LEU A 304 19.42 -3.00 20.10
N TRP A 305 19.30 -4.29 19.79
CA TRP A 305 20.01 -4.95 18.70
C TRP A 305 19.04 -5.51 17.68
N SER A 306 19.33 -5.33 16.40
CA SER A 306 18.66 -6.10 15.35
C SER A 306 19.12 -7.55 15.43
N GLY A 307 18.17 -8.47 15.47
CA GLY A 307 18.44 -9.88 15.70
C GLY A 307 18.80 -10.19 17.15
N THR A 308 19.88 -10.94 17.35
CA THR A 308 20.37 -11.37 18.66
C THR A 308 21.41 -10.40 19.21
N CYS A 309 21.50 -10.28 20.54
CA CYS A 309 22.59 -9.54 21.19
C CYS A 309 23.98 -10.15 20.86
N PRO A 310 25.08 -9.40 21.08
CA PRO A 310 26.44 -9.87 20.82
C PRO A 310 26.80 -11.18 21.56
N ALA A 311 27.74 -11.95 21.02
CA ALA A 311 28.21 -13.19 21.63
C ALA A 311 28.69 -12.97 23.07
N GLY A 312 28.32 -13.87 24.00
CA GLY A 312 28.63 -13.76 25.43
C GLY A 312 27.62 -12.96 26.25
N SER A 313 26.51 -12.50 25.67
CA SER A 313 25.42 -11.79 26.36
C SER A 313 24.06 -12.50 26.30
N ALA A 314 24.05 -13.80 25.99
CA ALA A 314 22.81 -14.55 25.75
C ALA A 314 21.87 -14.57 26.97
N ASP A 315 22.42 -14.74 28.17
CA ASP A 315 21.65 -14.78 29.44
C ASP A 315 21.06 -13.41 29.83
N ASP A 316 21.48 -12.35 29.13
CA ASP A 316 21.15 -10.96 29.40
C ASP A 316 20.29 -10.33 28.27
N CYS A 317 19.80 -11.15 27.34
CA CYS A 317 19.17 -10.70 26.11
C CYS A 317 17.70 -11.15 26.05
N SER A 318 16.77 -10.20 25.91
CA SER A 318 15.34 -10.45 25.81
C SER A 318 14.80 -10.00 24.45
N VAL A 319 14.00 -10.85 23.79
CA VAL A 319 13.29 -10.45 22.58
C VAL A 319 12.18 -9.49 22.96
N VAL A 320 12.19 -8.30 22.35
CA VAL A 320 11.23 -7.22 22.63
C VAL A 320 10.36 -6.87 21.43
N SER A 321 10.76 -7.31 20.24
CA SER A 321 9.92 -7.25 19.06
C SER A 321 10.28 -8.38 18.09
N ASN A 322 9.29 -8.89 17.37
CA ASN A 322 9.48 -9.81 16.26
C ASN A 322 8.68 -9.41 15.00
N ASP A 323 8.12 -8.20 14.98
CA ASP A 323 7.40 -7.63 13.84
C ASP A 323 8.32 -7.44 12.62
N GLY A 324 8.11 -8.26 11.61
CA GLY A 324 8.65 -8.03 10.27
C GLY A 324 7.74 -7.11 9.45
N GLY A 325 8.24 -6.57 8.35
CA GLY A 325 7.37 -5.86 7.42
C GLY A 325 8.03 -5.39 6.13
N THR A 326 7.21 -4.82 5.26
CA THR A 326 7.64 -4.03 4.11
C THR A 326 7.04 -2.64 4.14
N THR A 327 7.78 -1.70 3.57
CA THR A 327 7.33 -0.34 3.34
C THR A 327 6.91 -0.13 1.88
N LEU A 328 6.01 0.81 1.66
CA LEU A 328 5.71 1.43 0.38
C LEU A 328 5.98 2.93 0.52
N THR A 329 6.88 3.50 -0.28
CA THR A 329 7.22 4.94 -0.23
C THR A 329 6.45 5.74 -1.29
N SER A 330 6.35 7.06 -1.08
CA SER A 330 5.75 7.97 -2.08
C SER A 330 6.51 7.87 -3.41
N THR A 331 7.84 7.83 -3.35
CA THR A 331 8.70 7.66 -4.52
C THR A 331 8.37 6.39 -5.31
N GLN A 332 8.24 5.23 -4.64
CA GLN A 332 7.87 3.97 -5.31
C GLN A 332 6.48 4.05 -5.96
N LEU A 333 5.50 4.60 -5.24
CA LEU A 333 4.13 4.74 -5.75
C LEU A 333 4.10 5.65 -6.98
N PHE A 334 4.63 6.87 -6.88
CA PHE A 334 4.57 7.84 -7.97
C PHE A 334 5.53 7.52 -9.13
N GLN A 335 6.59 6.74 -8.90
CA GLN A 335 7.34 6.13 -10.01
C GLN A 335 6.46 5.16 -10.80
N THR A 336 5.69 4.33 -10.10
CA THR A 336 4.78 3.37 -10.76
C THR A 336 3.62 4.07 -11.45
N LEU A 337 3.00 5.08 -10.82
CA LEU A 337 1.93 5.88 -11.41
C LEU A 337 2.40 6.59 -12.68
N ARG A 338 3.61 7.17 -12.68
CA ARG A 338 4.22 7.73 -13.91
C ARG A 338 4.44 6.69 -15.00
N GLY A 339 4.51 5.40 -14.65
CA GLY A 339 4.50 4.25 -15.56
C GLY A 339 3.16 4.03 -16.28
N SER A 340 2.05 4.41 -15.63
CA SER A 340 0.68 4.16 -16.09
C SER A 340 0.28 5.04 -17.27
N SER A 341 -0.33 4.46 -18.31
CA SER A 341 -0.88 5.20 -19.44
C SER A 341 -2.04 6.12 -19.03
N TYR A 342 -2.84 5.73 -18.05
CA TYR A 342 -3.98 6.54 -17.56
C TYR A 342 -3.48 7.82 -16.89
N PHE A 343 -2.56 7.69 -15.93
CA PHE A 343 -1.93 8.83 -15.26
C PHE A 343 -1.28 9.80 -16.26
N ARG A 344 -0.52 9.26 -17.24
CA ARG A 344 0.10 10.08 -18.29
C ARG A 344 -0.92 10.81 -19.15
N THR A 345 -2.02 10.15 -19.49
CA THR A 345 -3.08 10.76 -20.30
C THR A 345 -3.69 11.95 -19.59
N ASP A 346 -4.00 11.81 -18.29
CA ASP A 346 -4.54 12.93 -17.50
C ASP A 346 -3.54 14.08 -17.39
N ILE A 347 -2.29 13.81 -17.01
CA ILE A 347 -1.25 14.84 -16.88
C ILE A 347 -0.99 15.56 -18.22
N ASN A 348 -0.87 14.82 -19.32
CA ASN A 348 -0.67 15.42 -20.65
C ASN A 348 -1.88 16.24 -21.07
N ALA A 349 -3.11 15.75 -20.86
CA ALA A 349 -4.32 16.49 -21.20
C ALA A 349 -4.44 17.81 -20.42
N MET A 350 -4.05 17.83 -19.13
CA MET A 350 -3.98 19.05 -18.34
C MET A 350 -2.96 20.02 -18.95
N LEU A 351 -1.73 19.57 -19.22
CA LEU A 351 -0.64 20.41 -19.70
C LEU A 351 -0.87 20.94 -21.12
N GLU A 352 -1.42 20.12 -22.02
CA GLU A 352 -1.82 20.51 -23.37
C GLU A 352 -2.87 21.63 -23.32
N ARG A 353 -3.91 21.45 -22.51
CA ARG A 353 -4.96 22.45 -22.33
C ARG A 353 -4.43 23.76 -21.75
N MET A 354 -3.59 23.68 -20.73
CA MET A 354 -2.94 24.86 -20.15
C MET A 354 -2.12 25.61 -21.21
N THR A 355 -1.35 24.87 -21.99
CA THR A 355 -0.51 25.41 -23.06
C THR A 355 -1.36 26.10 -24.14
N GLU A 356 -2.46 25.49 -24.57
CA GLU A 356 -3.40 26.05 -25.55
C GLU A 356 -4.04 27.33 -25.02
N CYS A 357 -4.57 27.31 -23.80
CA CYS A 357 -5.15 28.46 -23.14
C CYS A 357 -4.21 29.66 -23.06
N LEU A 358 -2.98 29.43 -22.59
CA LEU A 358 -2.00 30.50 -22.42
C LEU A 358 -1.55 31.05 -23.79
N ARG A 359 -1.45 30.19 -24.81
CA ARG A 359 -1.20 30.63 -26.20
C ARG A 359 -2.34 31.47 -26.74
N ASP A 360 -3.60 31.09 -26.51
CA ASP A 360 -4.76 31.84 -26.98
C ASP A 360 -4.84 33.22 -26.31
N GLN A 361 -4.53 33.31 -25.02
CA GLN A 361 -4.43 34.60 -24.31
C GLN A 361 -3.37 35.51 -24.92
N ILE A 362 -2.17 34.96 -25.23
CA ILE A 362 -1.10 35.70 -25.92
C ILE A 362 -1.56 36.12 -27.33
N ALA A 363 -2.15 35.19 -28.09
CA ALA A 363 -2.56 35.42 -29.47
C ALA A 363 -3.71 36.44 -29.60
N ALA A 364 -4.57 36.54 -28.59
CA ALA A 364 -5.63 37.55 -28.50
C ALA A 364 -5.10 38.98 -28.20
N GLY A 365 -3.78 39.17 -28.15
CA GLY A 365 -3.15 40.44 -27.75
C GLY A 365 -3.19 40.69 -26.25
N GLY A 366 -3.66 39.70 -25.47
CA GLY A 366 -3.56 39.72 -24.02
C GLY A 366 -2.14 39.38 -23.54
N SER A 367 -1.89 39.62 -22.27
CA SER A 367 -0.74 39.04 -21.56
C SER A 367 -1.23 38.43 -20.27
N PHE A 368 -0.61 37.33 -19.84
CA PHE A 368 -0.84 36.79 -18.53
C PHE A 368 0.28 37.23 -17.58
N THR A 369 -0.08 37.40 -16.32
CA THR A 369 0.86 37.70 -15.24
C THR A 369 1.08 36.41 -14.46
N PRO A 370 2.31 35.87 -14.41
CA PRO A 370 2.64 34.76 -13.52
C PRO A 370 2.21 35.06 -12.08
N THR A 371 1.69 34.04 -11.38
CA THR A 371 1.40 34.15 -9.95
C THR A 371 2.72 34.30 -9.20
N ALA A 372 2.85 35.37 -8.40
CA ALA A 372 4.08 35.68 -7.69
C ALA A 372 4.44 34.56 -6.70
N LEU A 373 5.74 34.27 -6.64
CA LEU A 373 6.32 33.32 -5.70
C LEU A 373 6.63 34.04 -4.39
N THR A 374 5.92 33.69 -3.32
CA THR A 374 6.07 34.38 -2.03
C THR A 374 7.49 34.24 -1.48
N GLY A 375 8.17 35.36 -1.26
CA GLY A 375 9.55 35.40 -0.76
C GLY A 375 10.63 35.18 -1.83
N PHE A 376 10.27 35.26 -3.11
CA PHE A 376 11.19 35.20 -4.23
C PHE A 376 11.03 36.45 -5.11
N THR A 377 12.13 37.13 -5.38
CA THR A 377 12.18 38.26 -6.33
C THR A 377 12.76 37.77 -7.64
N GLY A 378 11.95 37.79 -8.69
CA GLY A 378 12.38 37.42 -10.04
C GLY A 378 13.30 38.47 -10.68
N PRO A 379 13.99 38.12 -11.78
CA PRO A 379 14.81 39.06 -12.54
C PRO A 379 14.02 40.20 -13.21
N ASP A 380 14.60 41.40 -13.34
CA ASP A 380 13.89 42.58 -13.87
C ASP A 380 13.55 42.52 -15.38
N ASP A 381 14.20 41.64 -16.13
CA ASP A 381 14.04 41.47 -17.58
C ASP A 381 12.90 40.50 -17.96
N LYS A 382 12.25 39.87 -16.98
CA LYS A 382 11.21 38.84 -17.21
C LYS A 382 10.26 38.68 -16.02
N ALA A 383 9.03 38.31 -16.30
CA ALA A 383 8.10 37.84 -15.30
C ALA A 383 8.23 36.32 -15.13
N VAL A 384 8.40 35.87 -13.89
CA VAL A 384 8.51 34.45 -13.53
C VAL A 384 7.59 34.16 -12.34
N GLY A 385 7.03 32.95 -12.30
CA GLY A 385 6.22 32.53 -11.15
C GLY A 385 5.48 31.23 -11.39
N HIS A 386 4.49 30.96 -10.55
CA HIS A 386 3.53 29.88 -10.82
C HIS A 386 2.60 30.26 -11.97
N VAL A 387 2.03 29.26 -12.62
CA VAL A 387 0.96 29.48 -13.60
C VAL A 387 -0.21 30.25 -12.94
N PRO A 388 -0.80 31.26 -13.61
CA PRO A 388 -1.97 31.94 -13.09
C PRO A 388 -3.19 31.03 -13.07
N SER A 389 -4.13 31.27 -12.15
CA SER A 389 -5.43 30.60 -12.18
C SER A 389 -6.23 31.00 -13.42
N SER A 390 -6.95 30.05 -14.00
CA SER A 390 -7.80 30.29 -15.17
C SER A 390 -8.90 29.25 -15.23
N THR A 391 -10.12 29.68 -15.56
CA THR A 391 -11.27 28.78 -15.73
C THR A 391 -11.13 27.83 -16.92
N CYS A 392 -10.14 28.04 -17.78
CA CYS A 392 -9.94 27.20 -18.95
C CYS A 392 -9.08 25.95 -18.67
N TYR A 393 -8.44 25.86 -17.50
CA TYR A 393 -7.67 24.70 -17.05
C TYR A 393 -7.74 24.47 -15.54
N ASP A 394 -8.77 24.97 -14.87
CA ASP A 394 -8.96 24.78 -13.43
C ASP A 394 -9.48 23.36 -13.09
N ASP A 395 -9.77 23.12 -11.81
CA ASP A 395 -10.27 21.84 -11.31
C ASP A 395 -11.65 21.45 -11.86
N THR A 396 -12.39 22.37 -12.49
CA THR A 396 -13.68 22.08 -13.14
C THR A 396 -13.51 21.53 -14.55
N THR A 397 -12.26 21.46 -15.01
CA THR A 397 -11.90 21.11 -16.37
C THR A 397 -11.25 19.73 -16.43
N ASN A 398 -11.56 18.94 -17.45
CA ASN A 398 -10.97 17.60 -17.57
C ASN A 398 -9.44 17.65 -17.84
N PRO A 399 -8.62 16.89 -17.07
CA PRO A 399 -9.03 16.00 -15.98
C PRO A 399 -9.41 16.75 -14.68
N LEU A 400 -10.62 16.49 -14.18
CA LEU A 400 -11.18 17.21 -13.02
C LEU A 400 -10.29 17.09 -11.78
N GLY A 401 -10.12 18.20 -11.06
CA GLY A 401 -9.40 18.24 -9.78
C GLY A 401 -7.87 18.15 -9.87
N TYR A 402 -7.27 18.17 -11.06
CA TYR A 402 -5.83 18.04 -11.20
C TYR A 402 -5.06 19.34 -10.95
N PHE A 403 -5.64 20.49 -11.29
CA PHE A 403 -4.91 21.76 -11.28
C PHE A 403 -4.42 22.12 -9.88
N SER A 404 -5.30 22.13 -8.88
CA SER A 404 -4.90 22.46 -7.49
C SER A 404 -3.93 21.44 -6.88
N HIS A 405 -3.96 20.20 -7.35
CA HIS A 405 -3.04 19.17 -6.91
C HIS A 405 -1.64 19.32 -7.48
N TYR A 406 -1.45 20.04 -8.59
CA TYR A 406 -0.17 20.16 -9.29
C TYR A 406 0.34 21.60 -9.49
N VAL A 407 -0.41 22.62 -9.06
CA VAL A 407 -0.09 24.04 -9.29
C VAL A 407 1.31 24.43 -8.78
N ASP A 408 1.74 23.85 -7.66
CA ASP A 408 3.08 24.10 -7.09
C ASP A 408 4.22 23.54 -7.95
N GLN A 409 3.94 22.63 -8.89
CA GLN A 409 4.90 22.14 -9.88
C GLN A 409 4.79 22.85 -11.23
N LEU A 410 3.89 23.81 -11.40
CA LEU A 410 3.64 24.48 -12.68
C LEU A 410 4.24 25.88 -12.64
N PHE A 411 5.34 26.06 -13.38
CA PHE A 411 6.09 27.31 -13.46
C PHE A 411 5.96 27.93 -14.85
N VAL A 412 5.83 29.25 -14.91
CA VAL A 412 5.80 30.00 -16.16
C VAL A 412 6.82 31.12 -16.14
N ILE A 413 7.39 31.39 -17.31
CA ILE A 413 8.37 32.44 -17.57
C ILE A 413 7.96 33.22 -18.81
N ARG A 414 7.99 34.55 -18.72
CA ARG A 414 7.66 35.44 -19.82
C ARG A 414 8.66 36.59 -19.88
N PRO A 415 9.45 36.74 -20.95
CA PRO A 415 10.32 37.89 -21.12
C PRO A 415 9.50 39.20 -21.18
N ASN A 416 10.04 40.28 -20.61
CA ASN A 416 9.40 41.60 -20.69
C ASN A 416 9.49 42.18 -22.10
N THR A 417 10.55 41.83 -22.83
CA THR A 417 10.80 42.21 -24.23
C THR A 417 11.47 41.07 -24.99
N GLY A 418 11.19 40.95 -26.29
CA GLY A 418 11.82 39.94 -27.15
C GLY A 418 11.19 38.55 -27.02
N SER A 419 11.96 37.51 -27.35
CA SER A 419 11.50 36.12 -27.32
C SER A 419 12.35 35.26 -26.39
N LEU A 420 11.71 34.30 -25.75
CA LEU A 420 12.33 33.23 -24.98
C LEU A 420 12.74 32.08 -25.90
N GLY A 421 13.99 31.64 -25.81
CA GLY A 421 14.39 30.36 -26.42
C GLY A 421 13.75 29.18 -25.67
N VAL A 422 13.26 28.17 -26.36
CA VAL A 422 12.83 26.90 -25.74
C VAL A 422 13.33 25.73 -26.57
N THR A 423 14.22 24.92 -26.01
CA THR A 423 14.78 23.71 -26.62
C THR A 423 14.05 22.48 -26.11
N LEU A 424 13.25 21.86 -26.96
CA LEU A 424 12.51 20.64 -26.63
C LEU A 424 13.22 19.41 -27.17
N ASP A 425 13.27 18.34 -26.38
CA ASP A 425 13.79 17.01 -26.76
C ASP A 425 15.21 17.03 -27.39
N GLY A 426 16.06 17.97 -26.95
CA GLY A 426 17.42 18.15 -27.50
C GLY A 426 17.48 18.72 -28.91
N GLY A 427 16.36 19.23 -29.43
CA GLY A 427 16.25 19.83 -30.76
C GLY A 427 16.77 21.26 -30.85
N THR A 428 16.41 21.97 -31.92
CA THR A 428 16.74 23.39 -32.09
C THR A 428 15.87 24.27 -31.20
N ALA A 429 16.46 25.33 -30.63
CA ALA A 429 15.72 26.30 -29.81
C ALA A 429 14.60 26.98 -30.62
N GLN A 430 13.38 26.93 -30.10
CA GLN A 430 12.20 27.61 -30.62
C GLN A 430 12.11 29.02 -30.02
N SER A 431 11.63 29.99 -30.81
CA SER A 431 11.35 31.36 -30.33
C SER A 431 9.94 31.43 -29.79
N CYS A 432 9.79 31.72 -28.51
CA CYS A 432 8.53 31.67 -27.77
C CYS A 432 8.24 33.01 -27.09
N ALA A 433 6.96 33.38 -26.98
CA ALA A 433 6.54 34.54 -26.20
C ALA A 433 6.55 34.26 -24.69
N ALA A 434 6.39 33.00 -24.30
CA ALA A 434 6.53 32.54 -22.92
C ALA A 434 6.89 31.04 -22.90
N GLY A 435 7.24 30.54 -21.72
CA GLY A 435 7.53 29.13 -21.46
C GLY A 435 6.72 28.62 -20.27
N LEU A 436 6.26 27.36 -20.37
CA LEU A 436 5.66 26.60 -19.28
C LEU A 436 6.60 25.46 -18.91
N ILE A 437 6.80 25.23 -17.63
CA ILE A 437 7.54 24.10 -17.07
C ILE A 437 6.61 23.36 -16.12
N PHE A 438 6.54 22.06 -16.28
CA PHE A 438 6.02 21.15 -15.26
C PHE A 438 7.21 20.51 -14.57
N ALA A 439 7.43 20.86 -13.32
CA ALA A 439 8.59 20.48 -12.54
C ALA A 439 8.45 19.09 -11.90
N GLY A 440 9.60 18.50 -11.56
CA GLY A 440 9.66 17.20 -10.92
C GLY A 440 9.33 17.21 -9.43
N GLN A 441 9.62 16.08 -8.77
CA GLN A 441 9.63 16.00 -7.32
C GLN A 441 10.66 16.98 -6.75
N ARG A 442 10.25 17.74 -5.73
CA ARG A 442 11.13 18.69 -5.05
C ARG A 442 12.26 17.95 -4.33
N GLY A 443 13.50 18.33 -4.61
CA GLY A 443 14.66 18.00 -3.76
C GLY A 443 15.79 17.15 -4.28
N THR A 444 15.94 17.04 -5.60
CA THR A 444 17.14 16.41 -6.17
C THR A 444 18.18 17.49 -6.50
N LYS A 445 19.15 17.77 -5.60
CA LYS A 445 20.34 18.47 -6.07
C LYS A 445 21.13 17.52 -6.97
N ASN A 446 21.27 17.88 -8.25
CA ASN A 446 22.31 17.39 -9.14
C ASN A 446 23.24 18.58 -9.47
N PRO A 447 24.59 18.42 -9.56
CA PRO A 447 25.31 17.16 -9.63
C PRO A 447 25.47 16.49 -8.26
N ALA A 448 25.66 15.17 -8.28
CA ALA A 448 26.18 14.38 -7.17
C ALA A 448 27.43 15.08 -6.57
N PRO A 449 27.63 15.02 -5.24
CA PRO A 449 28.86 15.49 -4.65
C PRO A 449 30.04 14.65 -5.19
N ALA A 450 31.20 15.29 -5.30
CA ALA A 450 32.39 14.73 -5.96
C ALA A 450 33.02 13.52 -5.23
N ASP A 451 32.48 13.13 -4.09
CA ASP A 451 32.88 12.03 -3.23
C ASP A 451 32.10 10.74 -3.48
N GLY A 452 31.17 10.71 -4.43
CA GLY A 452 30.38 9.51 -4.75
C GLY A 452 29.34 9.15 -3.68
N GLY A 453 29.10 10.02 -2.70
CA GLY A 453 27.94 9.93 -1.80
C GLY A 453 26.68 10.49 -2.47
N GLU A 454 25.48 10.12 -2.01
CA GLU A 454 24.27 10.83 -2.42
C GLU A 454 24.30 12.28 -1.87
N SER A 455 23.92 13.29 -2.68
CA SER A 455 23.85 14.68 -2.20
C SER A 455 22.63 14.87 -1.30
N LEU A 456 22.87 14.84 0.01
CA LEU A 456 21.88 14.90 1.11
C LEU A 456 21.43 16.32 1.50
N VAL A 457 21.02 17.18 0.56
CA VAL A 457 20.43 18.49 0.92
C VAL A 457 19.08 18.72 0.26
N GLN A 458 18.07 18.04 0.81
CA GLN A 458 16.86 18.73 1.25
C GLN A 458 16.53 18.25 2.66
N LEU A 459 17.07 18.95 3.65
CA LEU A 459 16.67 18.82 5.05
C LEU A 459 15.21 19.28 5.18
N ARG A 460 14.28 18.34 5.08
CA ARG A 460 12.92 18.50 5.60
C ARG A 460 12.85 17.85 6.98
N THR A 461 13.42 18.50 8.00
CA THR A 461 13.19 18.11 9.40
C THR A 461 12.67 19.28 10.22
N SER A 462 11.59 18.99 10.94
CA SER A 462 11.00 19.69 12.09
C SER A 462 10.22 20.99 11.85
N ALA A 463 9.17 21.12 12.66
CA ALA A 463 8.24 22.23 12.80
C ALA A 463 8.88 23.54 13.33
N GLN A 464 10.09 23.89 12.88
CA GLN A 464 10.81 25.10 13.29
C GLN A 464 11.38 25.90 12.12
N VAL A 465 10.67 25.92 11.00
CA VAL A 465 11.02 26.81 9.90
C VAL A 465 9.97 27.90 9.79
N SER A 466 10.18 28.85 10.69
CA SER A 466 9.79 30.25 10.59
C SER A 466 10.06 30.79 9.17
N ALA A 467 9.29 31.81 8.79
CA ALA A 467 9.17 32.52 7.50
C ALA A 467 10.45 32.97 6.76
N THR A 468 11.64 32.44 7.09
CA THR A 468 12.97 32.87 6.63
C THR A 468 13.81 31.76 5.98
N ASN A 469 13.34 30.51 5.86
CA ASN A 469 14.17 29.43 5.30
C ASN A 469 13.67 28.95 3.92
N ALA A 470 14.48 29.25 2.89
CA ALA A 470 14.26 28.97 1.47
C ALA A 470 14.02 27.47 1.12
N ILE A 471 14.43 26.55 1.99
CA ILE A 471 14.53 25.10 1.69
C ILE A 471 13.18 24.38 1.87
N LEU A 472 12.21 24.97 2.58
CA LEU A 472 10.87 24.37 2.80
C LEU A 472 9.74 25.06 2.03
N ASN A 473 10.02 26.18 1.37
CA ASN A 473 9.01 26.96 0.68
C ASN A 473 8.67 26.34 -0.69
N THR A 474 7.38 26.07 -0.94
CA THR A 474 6.84 25.68 -2.27
C THR A 474 7.15 26.72 -3.34
N ASN A 475 7.35 27.97 -2.93
CA ASN A 475 7.56 29.10 -3.82
C ASN A 475 9.02 29.29 -4.26
N TRP A 476 9.98 28.44 -3.87
CA TRP A 476 11.39 28.63 -4.24
C TRP A 476 11.75 27.85 -5.51
N PRO A 477 12.08 28.48 -6.66
CA PRO A 477 12.34 27.76 -7.91
C PRO A 477 13.48 26.74 -7.83
N ALA A 478 14.52 27.00 -7.03
CA ALA A 478 15.65 26.08 -6.84
C ALA A 478 15.26 24.73 -6.20
N ASN A 479 14.06 24.63 -5.64
CA ASN A 479 13.52 23.38 -5.13
C ASN A 479 12.96 22.48 -6.24
N TYR A 480 12.66 23.05 -7.41
CA TYR A 480 11.91 22.42 -8.49
C TYR A 480 12.66 22.39 -9.82
N LEU A 481 13.47 23.42 -10.06
CA LEU A 481 14.18 23.66 -11.31
C LEU A 481 15.68 23.50 -11.08
N GLU A 482 16.38 23.03 -12.11
CA GLU A 482 17.83 22.81 -12.11
C GLU A 482 18.45 23.28 -13.43
N GLY A 483 19.79 23.37 -13.47
CA GLY A 483 20.54 23.69 -14.68
C GLY A 483 20.08 24.98 -15.38
N SER A 484 19.96 24.92 -16.70
CA SER A 484 19.52 26.05 -17.52
C SER A 484 18.13 26.57 -17.17
N ASN A 485 17.21 25.69 -16.75
CA ASN A 485 15.86 26.09 -16.35
C ASN A 485 15.89 26.93 -15.07
N LEU A 486 16.71 26.54 -14.08
CA LEU A 486 16.90 27.35 -12.88
C LEU A 486 17.57 28.68 -13.22
N THR A 487 18.65 28.66 -13.99
CA THR A 487 19.34 29.89 -14.41
C THR A 487 18.41 30.84 -15.17
N ALA A 488 17.57 30.32 -16.06
CA ALA A 488 16.56 31.09 -16.77
C ALA A 488 15.51 31.69 -15.83
N PHE A 489 15.23 31.09 -14.68
CA PHE A 489 14.30 31.64 -13.69
C PHE A 489 14.93 32.67 -12.76
N THR A 490 16.24 32.58 -12.48
CA THR A 490 16.88 33.36 -11.40
C THR A 490 17.84 34.46 -11.87
N THR A 491 18.28 34.47 -13.13
CA THR A 491 19.38 35.33 -13.58
C THR A 491 18.98 36.25 -14.74
N SER A 492 19.22 37.55 -14.62
CA SER A 492 18.98 38.54 -15.71
C SER A 492 19.92 38.32 -16.91
N GLY A 493 19.43 38.51 -18.13
CA GLY A 493 20.24 38.43 -19.36
C GLY A 493 20.78 37.05 -19.72
N ALA A 494 20.42 36.00 -18.96
CA ALA A 494 20.85 34.63 -19.24
C ALA A 494 20.16 34.08 -20.49
N LEU A 495 20.96 33.60 -21.44
CA LEU A 495 20.54 33.14 -22.77
C LEU A 495 20.30 31.63 -22.99
N PRO A 496 20.48 30.68 -22.04
CA PRO A 496 19.94 29.36 -22.32
C PRO A 496 18.45 29.45 -22.00
N GLY A 497 17.66 29.46 -23.06
CA GLY A 497 16.24 29.25 -22.99
C GLY A 497 15.85 28.03 -22.17
N LEU A 498 14.55 27.81 -21.98
CA LEU A 498 14.10 26.59 -21.32
C LEU A 498 14.54 25.37 -22.10
N ALA A 499 14.92 24.31 -21.40
CA ALA A 499 15.27 23.04 -22.01
C ALA A 499 14.56 21.89 -21.27
N GLY A 500 14.11 20.89 -22.01
CA GLY A 500 13.49 19.72 -21.40
C GLY A 500 12.77 18.85 -22.41
N PRO A 501 12.26 17.69 -21.98
CA PRO A 501 11.41 16.88 -22.83
C PRO A 501 10.07 17.57 -23.07
N SER A 502 9.44 17.30 -24.21
CA SER A 502 8.10 17.81 -24.56
C SER A 502 6.96 17.08 -23.84
N GLN A 503 7.29 15.99 -23.14
CA GLN A 503 6.38 15.20 -22.32
C GLN A 503 7.06 14.77 -21.01
N PRO A 504 6.31 14.57 -19.91
CA PRO A 504 6.88 14.06 -18.67
C PRO A 504 7.59 12.71 -18.90
N ALA A 505 8.83 12.59 -18.44
CA ALA A 505 9.66 11.41 -18.69
C ALA A 505 9.04 10.10 -18.17
N ILE A 506 9.13 9.05 -19.01
CA ILE A 506 8.65 7.67 -18.75
C ILE A 506 9.52 6.95 -17.70
N GLN A 507 10.82 7.27 -17.66
CA GLN A 507 11.82 6.67 -16.78
C GLN A 507 12.80 7.75 -16.30
N GLY A 508 13.13 7.78 -15.00
CA GLY A 508 14.08 8.73 -14.41
C GLY A 508 13.61 9.39 -13.11
N ARG A 509 14.57 9.92 -12.33
CA ARG A 509 14.31 10.61 -11.05
C ARG A 509 13.57 11.95 -11.25
N THR A 510 13.64 12.60 -12.42
CA THR A 510 13.07 13.94 -12.65
C THR A 510 12.03 13.97 -13.80
N PRO A 511 10.73 14.06 -13.50
CA PRO A 511 9.67 14.13 -14.53
C PRO A 511 9.44 15.58 -15.03
N ALA A 512 10.51 16.36 -15.19
CA ALA A 512 10.39 17.72 -15.67
C ALA A 512 10.03 17.72 -17.17
N ALA A 513 9.14 18.61 -17.60
CA ALA A 513 8.79 18.82 -19.00
C ALA A 513 8.57 20.30 -19.29
N SER A 514 8.82 20.69 -20.54
CA SER A 514 8.85 22.10 -20.96
C SER A 514 8.00 22.32 -22.21
N TRP A 515 7.37 23.48 -22.31
CA TRP A 515 6.56 23.87 -23.48
C TRP A 515 6.84 25.29 -23.92
N CYS A 516 6.87 25.45 -25.25
CA CYS A 516 6.90 26.75 -25.92
C CYS A 516 5.49 27.32 -26.06
N LEU A 517 5.31 28.57 -25.63
CA LEU A 517 4.11 29.37 -25.87
C LEU A 517 4.41 30.41 -26.95
N ALA A 518 4.18 30.06 -28.22
CA ALA A 518 4.47 30.92 -29.37
C ALA A 518 3.48 32.10 -29.50
N ALA A 519 3.92 33.21 -30.09
CA ALA A 519 3.04 34.34 -30.44
C ALA A 519 2.43 34.15 -31.84
N GLY A 520 1.13 33.79 -31.90
CA GLY A 520 0.29 33.75 -33.12
C GLY A 520 0.47 32.50 -34.00
N LEU A 521 -0.53 31.97 -34.72
CA LEU A 521 -1.90 32.38 -35.06
C LEU A 521 -2.95 31.57 -34.26
N ARG A 522 -4.22 32.02 -34.23
CA ARG A 522 -5.38 31.16 -33.90
C ARG A 522 -5.16 29.79 -34.53
N ALA A 523 -5.37 28.71 -33.79
CA ALA A 523 -5.26 27.35 -34.30
C ALA A 523 -6.22 27.11 -35.49
N ALA A 524 -5.84 27.56 -36.69
CA ALA A 524 -6.30 26.97 -37.91
C ALA A 524 -5.53 25.65 -38.04
N THR A 525 -6.12 24.60 -37.46
CA THR A 525 -5.78 23.20 -37.75
C THR A 525 -4.27 22.92 -37.81
N LEU A 526 -3.60 22.98 -36.66
CA LEU A 526 -2.54 21.98 -36.44
C LEU A 526 -3.26 20.62 -36.44
N PRO A 527 -2.81 19.62 -37.22
CA PRO A 527 -3.48 18.34 -37.22
C PRO A 527 -3.43 17.82 -35.78
N SER A 528 -4.61 17.69 -35.17
CA SER A 528 -4.79 16.94 -33.94
C SER A 528 -4.01 15.65 -34.10
N ARG A 529 -2.98 15.42 -33.28
CA ARG A 529 -2.52 14.05 -33.07
C ARG A 529 -3.72 13.35 -32.46
N THR A 530 -4.46 12.63 -33.30
CA THR A 530 -5.64 11.89 -32.93
C THR A 530 -5.28 10.98 -31.77
N SER A 531 -5.85 11.28 -30.61
CA SER A 531 -6.04 10.34 -29.53
C SER A 531 -6.83 9.14 -30.08
N SER A 532 -6.14 8.13 -30.56
CA SER A 532 -6.73 6.81 -30.76
C SER A 532 -6.93 6.16 -29.40
N ALA A 533 -7.95 6.63 -28.69
CA ALA A 533 -8.58 5.96 -27.56
C ALA A 533 -10.04 6.43 -27.42
N ALA A 534 -10.78 6.41 -28.54
CA ALA A 534 -12.22 6.36 -28.49
C ALA A 534 -12.62 4.95 -28.02
N CYS A 535 -12.69 4.75 -26.70
CA CYS A 535 -13.37 3.61 -26.13
C CYS A 535 -14.88 3.83 -26.36
N LEU A 536 -15.43 3.13 -27.36
CA LEU A 536 -16.85 3.08 -27.66
C LEU A 536 -17.64 2.59 -26.43
N LEU A 537 -18.23 3.52 -25.69
CA LEU A 537 -19.34 3.24 -24.80
C LEU A 537 -20.61 3.08 -25.65
N ALA A 538 -20.94 1.85 -26.01
CA ALA A 538 -22.28 1.51 -26.46
C ALA A 538 -23.16 1.18 -25.24
N PRO A 539 -24.36 1.76 -25.09
CA PRO A 539 -25.26 1.42 -23.99
C PRO A 539 -26.01 0.12 -24.33
N VAL A 540 -25.78 -0.94 -23.56
CA VAL A 540 -26.62 -2.15 -23.63
C VAL A 540 -27.77 -2.00 -22.63
N SER A 541 -28.97 -1.75 -23.16
CA SER A 541 -30.23 -1.84 -22.40
C SER A 541 -30.71 -3.30 -22.31
N PRO A 542 -31.40 -3.73 -21.23
CA PRO A 542 -31.62 -5.14 -20.96
C PRO A 542 -32.96 -5.62 -21.56
N SER A 543 -32.94 -6.63 -22.43
CA SER A 543 -34.09 -7.52 -22.53
C SER A 543 -33.76 -8.90 -23.12
N ARG A 544 -34.35 -9.91 -22.46
CA ARG A 544 -34.76 -11.25 -22.92
C ARG A 544 -33.93 -12.45 -22.42
N ARG A 545 -34.60 -13.14 -21.49
CA ARG A 545 -34.47 -14.55 -21.08
C ARG A 545 -34.26 -15.49 -22.27
N ARG A 546 -33.42 -16.51 -22.09
CA ARG A 546 -33.57 -17.94 -22.49
C ARG A 546 -32.28 -18.69 -22.09
N SER A 547 -32.34 -19.46 -21.01
CA SER A 547 -32.47 -20.94 -20.98
C SER A 547 -31.13 -21.68 -21.20
N TRP A 548 -30.64 -22.31 -20.12
CA TRP A 548 -29.52 -23.25 -20.07
C TRP A 548 -29.74 -24.50 -20.94
N PRO A 549 -28.65 -25.17 -21.35
CA PRO A 549 -28.58 -26.64 -21.27
C PRO A 549 -27.26 -27.17 -20.64
N PRO A 550 -27.14 -28.49 -20.35
CA PRO A 550 -26.47 -29.01 -19.15
C PRO A 550 -25.08 -29.66 -19.37
N ARG A 551 -24.57 -30.19 -18.23
CA ARG A 551 -23.27 -30.85 -17.94
C ARG A 551 -22.80 -31.93 -18.94
N PRO A 552 -21.48 -32.26 -18.94
CA PRO A 552 -20.87 -33.20 -19.86
C PRO A 552 -20.90 -34.65 -19.35
N GLU A 553 -21.05 -35.60 -20.26
CA GLU A 553 -20.94 -37.05 -20.02
C GLU A 553 -19.69 -37.63 -20.70
N GLN A 554 -19.23 -38.75 -20.14
CA GLN A 554 -17.90 -39.35 -20.30
C GLN A 554 -17.73 -40.22 -21.57
N SER A 555 -16.45 -40.35 -21.96
CA SER A 555 -15.76 -41.56 -22.44
C SER A 555 -16.30 -42.35 -23.65
N SER A 556 -15.45 -42.51 -24.67
CA SER A 556 -15.01 -43.86 -25.10
C SER A 556 -13.83 -43.80 -26.06
N TRP A 557 -12.81 -44.59 -25.75
CA TRP A 557 -11.67 -44.99 -26.57
C TRP A 557 -12.08 -45.84 -27.78
N ARG A 558 -11.44 -45.66 -28.95
CA ARG A 558 -10.51 -46.63 -29.58
C ARG A 558 -9.96 -46.19 -30.97
N PRO A 559 -8.84 -46.79 -31.44
CA PRO A 559 -7.92 -46.22 -32.43
C PRO A 559 -7.85 -47.00 -33.77
N THR A 560 -7.10 -46.48 -34.75
CA THR A 560 -6.39 -47.07 -35.93
C THR A 560 -6.58 -46.16 -37.16
N ARG A 561 -5.70 -45.99 -38.16
CA ARG A 561 -4.36 -46.49 -38.55
C ARG A 561 -3.82 -45.51 -39.63
N ARG A 562 -2.49 -45.43 -39.80
CA ARG A 562 -1.66 -45.26 -41.04
C ARG A 562 -2.31 -44.56 -42.25
N GLN A 563 -1.68 -43.63 -42.96
CA GLN A 563 -0.41 -43.83 -43.69
C GLN A 563 0.03 -42.50 -44.35
N ALA A 564 1.32 -42.44 -44.68
CA ALA A 564 2.05 -41.31 -45.25
C ALA A 564 1.77 -41.02 -46.75
N ALA A 565 2.34 -39.88 -47.16
CA ALA A 565 2.67 -39.40 -48.51
C ALA A 565 1.59 -38.61 -49.28
N ARG A 566 1.73 -37.28 -49.31
CA ARG A 566 2.42 -36.54 -50.38
C ARG A 566 2.88 -35.18 -49.89
#